data_AF-A0A9D4LV47-F1
#
_entry.id   AF-A0A9D4LV47-F1
#
_cell.length_a   1.000
_cell.length_b   1.000
_cell.length_c   1.000
_cell.angle_alpha   90.00
_cell.angle_beta   90.00
_cell.angle_gamma   90.00
#
_symmetry.space_group_name_H-M   'P 1'
#
loop_
_entity.id
_entity.type
_entity.pdbx_description
1 polymer ?
#
loop_
_entity_poly.entity_id
_entity_poly.type
_entity_poly.pdbx_seq_one_letter_code
_entity_poly.pdbx_strand_id
1 'polypeptide(L)'
;MLTSFHTECLSVLDKLKFGTNENVVKPSCIVDFGSRMGGVDLSDQLNQYNSVARKSKKWWRKLFFHLMHGVEAWDFRRLKTTQIVNQKEY
;
A
#
# COMPACT_ATOMS: atom_id res chain seq x y z
N MET A 1 19.96 3.40 -5.61
CA MET A 1 18.69 2.97 -6.23
C MET A 1 18.90 2.93 -7.73
N LEU A 2 18.73 1.77 -8.36
CA LEU A 2 18.77 1.65 -9.81
C LEU A 2 17.33 1.70 -10.30
N THR A 3 17.02 2.73 -11.09
CA THR A 3 15.67 2.98 -11.60
C THR A 3 15.78 3.22 -13.09
N SER A 4 15.11 2.37 -13.89
CA SER A 4 15.27 2.34 -15.37
C SER A 4 14.67 3.55 -16.11
N PHE A 5 13.93 4.42 -15.42
CA PHE A 5 13.26 5.58 -16.02
C PHE A 5 13.24 6.76 -15.04
N HIS A 6 14.26 7.63 -15.02
CA HIS A 6 14.09 8.93 -14.36
C HIS A 6 14.80 10.06 -15.09
N THR A 7 14.02 11.11 -15.37
CA THR A 7 14.53 12.48 -15.53
C THR A 7 14.96 12.99 -14.15
N GLU A 8 16.11 13.67 -14.07
CA GLU A 8 16.61 14.31 -12.86
C GLU A 8 15.73 15.51 -12.47
N CYS A 9 14.61 15.25 -11.80
CA CYS A 9 13.71 16.29 -11.31
C CYS A 9 13.66 16.25 -9.78
N LEU A 10 13.85 17.41 -9.16
CA LEU A 10 13.69 17.62 -7.72
C LEU A 10 12.21 17.85 -7.43
N SER A 11 11.63 17.05 -6.55
CA SER A 11 10.27 17.29 -6.04
C SER A 11 10.34 18.01 -4.70
N VAL A 12 9.59 19.10 -4.61
CA VAL A 12 9.34 19.79 -3.34
C VAL A 12 8.26 18.99 -2.62
N LEU A 13 8.55 18.51 -1.42
CA LEU A 13 7.58 17.85 -0.58
C LEU A 13 6.85 18.88 0.29
N ASP A 14 5.56 18.67 0.53
CA ASP A 14 4.77 19.42 1.53
C ASP A 14 5.17 19.10 2.99
N LYS A 15 6.31 18.42 3.19
CA LYS A 15 6.87 18.12 4.50
C LYS A 15 7.88 19.19 4.85
N LEU A 16 7.67 19.85 5.98
CA LEU A 16 8.61 20.82 6.52
C LEU A 16 9.79 20.13 7.19
N LYS A 17 10.99 20.66 6.97
CA LYS A 17 12.21 20.18 7.60
C LYS A 17 12.19 20.56 9.08
N PHE A 18 12.41 19.57 9.95
CA PHE A 18 12.43 19.79 11.40
C PHE A 18 13.51 20.81 11.77
N GLY A 19 13.10 21.90 12.43
CA GLY A 19 13.98 22.99 12.89
C GLY A 19 14.14 24.18 11.94
N THR A 20 13.87 24.04 10.64
CA THR A 20 14.06 25.14 9.65
C THR A 20 12.73 25.63 9.05
N ASN A 21 11.63 24.88 9.19
CA ASN A 21 10.32 25.22 8.59
C ASN A 21 10.37 25.48 7.07
N GLU A 22 11.37 24.93 6.38
CA GLU A 22 11.47 24.97 4.93
C GLU A 22 10.96 23.66 4.32
N ASN A 23 10.40 23.74 3.11
CA ASN A 23 9.94 22.56 2.39
C ASN A 23 11.11 21.63 2.06
N VAL A 24 10.96 20.35 2.36
CA VAL A 24 11.98 19.34 2.11
C VAL A 24 12.06 19.05 0.61
N VAL A 25 13.19 19.39 0.00
CA VAL A 25 13.49 19.03 -1.38
C VAL A 25 14.15 17.66 -1.41
N LYS A 26 13.56 16.72 -2.16
CA LYS A 26 14.15 15.40 -2.41
C LYS A 26 14.10 15.07 -3.91
N PRO A 27 15.01 14.23 -4.41
CA PRO A 27 14.90 13.68 -5.75
C PRO A 27 13.56 12.96 -5.93
N SER A 28 12.86 13.24 -7.04
CA SER A 28 11.57 12.63 -7.37
C SER A 28 11.60 11.11 -7.33
N CYS A 29 12.70 10.50 -7.78
CA CYS A 29 12.91 9.05 -7.74
C CYS A 29 12.82 8.46 -6.32
N ILE A 30 13.33 9.16 -5.30
CA ILE A 30 13.30 8.71 -3.89
C ILE A 30 11.89 8.83 -3.32
N VAL A 31 11.18 9.91 -3.68
CA VAL A 31 9.80 10.15 -3.24
C VAL A 31 8.87 9.10 -3.84
N ASP A 32 8.99 8.87 -5.14
CA ASP A 32 8.24 7.88 -5.88
C ASP A 32 8.46 6.46 -5.39
N PHE A 33 9.71 6.13 -5.08
CA PHE A 33 10.06 4.83 -4.52
C PHE A 33 9.49 4.63 -3.12
N GLY A 34 9.64 5.62 -2.24
CA GLY A 34 9.03 5.58 -0.91
C GLY A 34 7.51 5.47 -0.97
N SER A 35 6.87 6.13 -1.93
CA SER A 35 5.42 6.05 -2.13
C SER A 35 4.96 4.69 -2.65
N ARG A 36 5.78 3.98 -3.42
CA ARG A 36 5.42 2.69 -4.02
C ARG A 36 5.83 1.47 -3.19
N MET A 37 6.80 1.62 -2.27
CA MET A 37 7.34 0.50 -1.48
C MET A 37 6.43 0.02 -0.35
N GLY A 38 5.53 0.86 0.19
CA GLY A 38 4.80 0.58 1.43
C GLY A 38 3.73 -0.52 1.36
N GLY A 39 3.44 -1.08 0.18
CA GLY A 39 2.37 -2.07 0.02
C GLY A 39 2.63 -3.39 0.76
N VAL A 40 3.89 -3.85 0.78
CA VAL A 40 4.27 -5.10 1.46
C VAL A 40 4.28 -4.90 2.97
N ASP A 41 4.89 -3.81 3.44
CA ASP A 41 4.98 -3.50 4.87
C ASP A 41 3.60 -3.29 5.50
N LEU A 42 2.66 -2.64 4.77
CA LEU A 42 1.28 -2.47 5.25
C LEU A 42 0.55 -3.81 5.38
N SER A 43 0.75 -4.73 4.41
CA SER A 43 0.17 -6.08 4.47
C SER A 43 0.76 -6.89 5.63
N ASP A 44 2.08 -6.80 5.86
CA ASP A 44 2.72 -7.46 6.99
C ASP A 44 2.25 -6.88 8.32
N GLN A 45 2.10 -5.56 8.41
CA GLN A 45 1.59 -4.87 9.58
C GLN A 45 0.15 -5.28 9.91
N LEU A 46 -0.74 -5.36 8.91
CA LEU A 46 -2.10 -5.88 9.07
C LEU A 46 -2.11 -7.34 9.53
N ASN A 47 -1.18 -8.15 9.02
CA ASN A 47 -1.01 -9.53 9.45
C ASN A 47 -0.47 -9.64 10.90
N GLN A 48 0.36 -8.69 11.35
CA GLN A 48 0.86 -8.62 12.74
C GLN A 48 -0.23 -8.15 13.72
N TYR A 49 -1.07 -7.18 13.34
CA TYR A 49 -2.24 -6.76 14.15
C TYR A 49 -3.25 -7.88 14.33
N ASN A 50 -3.29 -8.84 13.40
CA ASN A 50 -4.13 -10.02 13.48
C ASN A 50 -3.62 -11.06 14.49
N SER A 51 -3.18 -10.62 15.67
CA SER A 51 -2.79 -11.46 16.81
C SER A 51 -3.92 -12.37 17.32
N VAL A 52 -5.15 -12.14 16.87
CA VAL A 52 -6.31 -13.02 17.08
C VAL A 52 -6.24 -14.28 16.19
N ALA A 53 -5.45 -14.27 15.10
CA ALA A 53 -4.98 -15.48 14.45
C ALA A 53 -3.97 -16.19 15.37
N ARG A 54 -4.52 -16.91 16.36
CA ARG A 54 -3.83 -17.69 17.40
C ARG A 54 -2.48 -18.20 16.92
N LYS A 55 -1.42 -18.10 17.76
CA LYS A 55 -0.11 -18.74 17.51
C LYS A 55 -0.27 -20.17 17.00
N SER A 56 -0.31 -20.36 15.70
CA SER A 56 -0.55 -21.66 15.07
C SER A 56 0.80 -22.25 14.74
N LYS A 57 1.14 -23.38 15.37
CA LYS A 57 2.35 -24.15 15.07
C LYS A 57 2.35 -24.77 13.65
N LYS A 58 1.21 -24.69 12.94
CA LYS A 58 0.98 -25.30 11.63
C LYS A 58 0.87 -24.20 10.57
N TRP A 59 1.90 -24.11 9.71
CA TRP A 59 2.10 -23.04 8.72
C TRP A 59 0.94 -22.92 7.72
N TRP A 60 0.27 -24.03 7.38
CA TRP A 60 -0.83 -24.06 6.41
C TRP A 60 -2.08 -23.28 6.85
N ARG A 61 -2.27 -23.07 8.17
CA ARG A 61 -3.40 -22.26 8.66
C ARG A 61 -3.23 -20.78 8.31
N LYS A 62 -1.98 -20.29 8.28
CA LYS A 62 -1.69 -18.91 7.85
C LYS A 62 -2.06 -18.71 6.38
N LEU A 63 -1.74 -19.69 5.52
CA LEU A 63 -2.09 -19.67 4.11
C LEU A 63 -3.62 -19.64 3.90
N PHE A 64 -4.37 -20.46 4.65
CA PHE A 64 -5.83 -20.51 4.56
C PHE A 64 -6.50 -19.15 4.85
N PHE A 65 -6.09 -18.47 5.94
CA PHE A 65 -6.65 -17.14 6.25
C PHE A 65 -6.26 -16.08 5.22
N HIS A 66 -5.05 -16.17 4.64
CA HIS A 66 -4.61 -15.26 3.58
C HIS A 66 -5.47 -15.40 2.31
N LEU A 67 -5.81 -16.64 1.94
CA LEU A 67 -6.68 -16.92 0.80
C LEU A 67 -8.12 -16.45 1.05
N MET A 68 -8.67 -16.69 2.24
CA MET A 68 -10.01 -16.23 2.63
C MET A 68 -10.14 -14.70 2.55
N HIS A 69 -9.20 -13.96 3.16
CA HIS A 69 -9.19 -12.50 3.08
C HIS A 69 -9.02 -11.98 1.65
N GLY A 70 -8.24 -12.69 0.83
CA GLY A 70 -8.12 -12.38 -0.60
C GLY A 70 -9.48 -12.42 -1.28
N VAL A 71 -10.21 -13.54 -1.16
CA VAL A 71 -11.51 -13.75 -1.80
C VAL A 71 -12.54 -12.69 -1.39
N GLU A 72 -12.61 -12.35 -0.10
CA GLU A 72 -13.50 -11.30 0.39
C GLU A 72 -13.17 -9.92 -0.22
N ALA A 73 -11.88 -9.59 -0.34
CA ALA A 73 -11.44 -8.35 -0.95
C ALA A 73 -11.73 -8.28 -2.45
N TRP A 74 -11.63 -9.40 -3.16
CA TRP A 74 -11.99 -9.51 -4.58
C TRP A 74 -13.49 -9.31 -4.78
N ASP A 75 -14.33 -9.92 -3.95
CA ASP A 75 -15.77 -9.83 -4.07
C ASP A 75 -16.27 -8.42 -3.73
N PHE A 76 -15.73 -7.80 -2.68
CA PHE A 76 -16.02 -6.41 -2.34
C PHE A 76 -15.62 -5.43 -3.46
N ARG A 77 -14.45 -5.63 -4.08
CA ARG A 77 -13.99 -4.81 -5.20
C ARG A 77 -14.92 -4.96 -6.41
N ARG A 78 -15.34 -6.20 -6.71
CA ARG A 78 -16.29 -6.51 -7.78
C ARG A 78 -17.62 -5.79 -7.56
N LEU A 79 -18.15 -5.85 -6.35
CA LEU A 79 -19.41 -5.18 -5.99
C LEU A 79 -19.29 -3.65 -6.11
N LYS A 80 -18.17 -3.05 -5.74
CA LYS A 80 -17.97 -1.61 -5.97
C LYS A 80 -17.92 -1.26 -7.45
N THR A 81 -17.24 -2.06 -8.28
CA THR A 81 -17.16 -1.80 -9.72
C THR A 81 -18.51 -1.91 -10.42
N THR A 82 -19.36 -2.86 -10.01
CA THR A 82 -20.69 -3.03 -10.61
C THR A 82 -21.63 -1.88 -10.25
N GLN A 83 -21.61 -1.41 -8.99
CA GLN A 83 -22.41 -0.25 -8.59
C GLN A 83 -21.97 1.05 -9.31
N ILE A 84 -20.67 1.25 -9.51
CA ILE A 84 -20.13 2.43 -10.22
C ILE A 84 -20.48 2.39 -11.72
N VAL A 85 -20.45 1.20 -12.34
CA VAL A 85 -20.86 1.04 -13.74
C VAL A 85 -22.36 1.31 -13.88
N ASN A 86 -23.20 0.75 -13.00
CA ASN A 86 -24.65 0.97 -13.01
C ASN A 86 -25.04 2.45 -12.76
N GLN A 87 -24.25 3.22 -12.00
CA GLN A 87 -24.49 4.66 -11.80
C GLN A 87 -24.09 5.55 -12.99
N LYS A 88 -23.34 5.02 -13.97
CA LYS A 88 -22.92 5.76 -15.17
C LYS A 88 -23.81 5.49 -16.39
N GLU A 89 -24.67 4.47 -16.34
CA GLU A 89 -25.62 4.14 -17.41
C GLU A 89 -27.00 4.82 -17.24
N TYR A 90 -27.13 5.72 -16.25
CA TYR A 90 -28.24 6.67 -16.09
C TYR A 90 -27.71 8.10 -16.13
#